data_AF-A0A966A402-F1
#
_entry.id   AF-A0A966A402-F1
#
_cell.length_a   1.000
_cell.length_b   1.000
_cell.length_c   1.000
_cell.angle_alpha   90.00
_cell.angle_beta   90.00
_cell.angle_gamma   90.00
#
_symmetry.space_group_name_H-M   'P 1'
#
loop_
_entity.id
_entity.type
_entity.pdbx_description
1 polymer ?
#
loop_
_entity_poly.entity_id
_entity_poly.type
_entity_poly.pdbx_seq_one_letter_code
_entity_poly.pdbx_strand_id
1 'polypeptide(L)'
;MVDRAKDAEDRLLESIFAAEPIADDGFSNRIVRRIRRQIWIRRLALPTAMLVGGVIAIKPALHLVTAGSRLLSAVPPELLTTPAGWVPQLPVMLLGGALLVIGMLGTRMID
;
A
#
# COMPACT_ATOMS: atom_id res chain seq x y z
N MET A 1 -8.68 -44.39 51.26
CA MET A 1 -10.03 -43.78 51.09
C MET A 1 -9.97 -42.42 50.40
N VAL A 2 -8.92 -41.61 50.62
CA VAL A 2 -8.70 -40.31 49.94
C VAL A 2 -8.60 -40.45 48.42
N ASP A 3 -7.90 -41.45 47.90
CA ASP A 3 -7.71 -41.62 46.46
C ASP A 3 -9.02 -41.92 45.70
N ARG A 4 -9.95 -42.65 46.31
CA ARG A 4 -11.26 -42.94 45.69
C ARG A 4 -12.19 -41.72 45.65
N ALA A 5 -12.04 -40.80 46.60
CA ALA A 5 -12.81 -39.56 46.61
C ALA A 5 -12.32 -38.62 45.51
N LYS A 6 -11.00 -38.56 45.31
CA LYS A 6 -10.37 -37.79 44.24
C LYS A 6 -10.73 -38.34 42.85
N ASP A 7 -10.72 -39.65 42.67
CA ASP A 7 -11.17 -40.29 41.41
C ASP A 7 -12.64 -40.00 41.10
N ALA A 8 -13.48 -39.87 42.12
CA ALA A 8 -14.90 -39.54 41.93
C ALA A 8 -15.09 -38.08 41.52
N GLU A 9 -14.32 -37.16 42.11
CA GLU A 9 -14.31 -35.75 41.74
C GLU A 9 -13.75 -35.54 40.32
N ASP A 10 -12.63 -36.17 39.98
CA ASP A 10 -12.02 -36.08 38.65
C ASP A 10 -12.96 -36.62 37.57
N ARG A 11 -13.69 -37.70 37.84
CA ARG A 11 -14.69 -38.27 36.92
C ARG A 11 -15.93 -37.37 36.78
N LEU A 12 -16.31 -36.65 37.84
CA LEU A 12 -17.37 -35.64 37.79
C LEU A 12 -16.94 -34.43 36.95
N LEU A 13 -15.71 -33.96 37.13
CA LEU A 13 -15.12 -32.89 36.33
C LEU A 13 -15.04 -33.29 34.85
N GLU A 14 -14.56 -34.51 34.56
CA GLU A 14 -14.50 -35.04 33.20
C GLU A 14 -15.90 -35.09 32.55
N SER A 15 -16.95 -35.42 33.31
CA SER A 15 -18.33 -35.41 32.80
C SER A 15 -18.90 -34.01 32.54
N ILE A 16 -18.44 -32.99 33.28
CA ILE A 16 -18.85 -31.58 33.10
C ILE A 16 -18.12 -30.96 31.89
N PHE A 17 -16.88 -31.38 31.63
CA PHE A 17 -16.07 -30.90 30.51
C PHE A 17 -16.14 -31.77 29.26
N ALA A 18 -16.81 -32.92 29.31
CA ALA A 18 -17.20 -33.73 28.17
C ALA A 18 -18.34 -33.05 27.38
N ALA A 19 -18.10 -31.82 26.94
CA ALA A 19 -19.01 -31.14 26.02
C ALA A 19 -18.84 -31.73 24.62
N GLU A 20 -19.95 -32.09 24.00
CA GLU A 20 -19.97 -32.51 22.61
C GLU A 20 -19.49 -31.34 21.73
N PRO A 21 -18.56 -31.55 20.78
CA PRO A 21 -18.06 -30.48 19.94
C PRO A 21 -19.22 -29.81 19.21
N ILE A 22 -19.36 -28.49 19.38
CA ILE A 22 -20.38 -27.72 18.66
C ILE A 22 -20.05 -27.80 17.18
N ALA A 23 -20.96 -28.36 16.39
CA ALA A 23 -20.83 -28.42 14.95
C ALA A 23 -20.77 -26.99 14.39
N ASP A 24 -19.64 -26.63 13.81
CA ASP A 24 -19.49 -25.41 13.03
C ASP A 24 -20.17 -25.67 11.68
N ASP A 25 -21.42 -25.26 11.53
CA ASP A 25 -22.30 -25.40 10.33
C ASP A 25 -21.77 -24.61 9.11
N GLY A 26 -20.48 -24.72 8.82
CA GLY A 26 -19.75 -23.96 7.81
C GLY A 26 -19.66 -22.46 8.12
N PHE A 27 -19.92 -22.03 9.35
CA PHE A 27 -19.84 -20.62 9.75
C PHE A 27 -18.41 -20.10 9.59
N SER A 28 -17.39 -20.81 10.11
CA SER A 28 -15.99 -20.36 9.97
C SER A 28 -15.56 -20.25 8.51
N ASN A 29 -15.93 -21.24 7.67
CA ASN A 29 -15.61 -21.20 6.24
C ASN A 29 -16.25 -19.98 5.54
N ARG A 30 -17.48 -19.63 5.91
CA ARG A 30 -18.18 -18.46 5.37
C ARG A 30 -17.49 -17.16 5.76
N ILE A 31 -17.05 -17.05 7.01
CA ILE A 31 -16.32 -15.89 7.54
C ILE A 31 -14.94 -15.77 6.88
N VAL A 32 -14.16 -16.85 6.83
CA VAL A 32 -12.83 -16.87 6.20
C VAL A 32 -12.92 -16.45 4.73
N ARG A 33 -13.91 -16.96 3.98
CA ARG A 33 -14.11 -16.56 2.57
C ARG A 33 -14.43 -15.07 2.44
N ARG A 34 -15.24 -14.53 3.34
CA ARG A 34 -15.59 -13.09 3.36
C ARG A 34 -14.36 -12.22 3.63
N ILE A 35 -13.58 -12.58 4.64
CA ILE A 35 -12.35 -11.86 5.03
C ILE A 35 -11.33 -11.93 3.89
N ARG A 36 -11.08 -13.12 3.33
CA ARG A 36 -10.13 -13.29 2.23
C ARG A 36 -10.50 -12.43 1.02
N ARG A 37 -11.79 -12.38 0.65
CA ARG A 37 -12.29 -11.51 -0.42
C ARG A 37 -12.02 -10.03 -0.12
N GLN A 38 -12.26 -9.59 1.11
CA GLN A 38 -12.06 -8.19 1.51
C GLN A 38 -10.58 -7.76 1.50
N ILE A 39 -9.68 -8.65 1.94
CA ILE A 39 -8.23 -8.43 1.85
C ILE A 39 -7.81 -8.33 0.38
N TRP A 40 -8.31 -9.21 -0.48
CA TRP A 40 -7.98 -9.20 -1.90
C TRP A 40 -8.43 -7.92 -2.61
N ILE A 41 -9.66 -7.46 -2.32
CA ILE A 41 -10.17 -6.19 -2.86
C ILE A 41 -9.29 -5.01 -2.41
N ARG A 42 -8.92 -4.96 -1.13
CA ARG A 42 -8.03 -3.91 -0.61
C ARG A 42 -6.66 -3.91 -1.28
N ARG A 43 -6.07 -5.09 -1.49
CA ARG A 43 -4.78 -5.24 -2.19
C ARG A 43 -4.84 -4.76 -3.64
N LEU A 44 -5.97 -4.93 -4.32
CA LEU A 44 -6.12 -4.50 -5.70
C LEU A 44 -6.55 -3.04 -5.87
N ALA A 45 -7.16 -2.43 -4.85
CA ALA A 45 -7.66 -1.06 -4.94
C ALA A 45 -6.56 -0.04 -5.26
N LEU A 46 -5.39 -0.15 -4.61
CA LEU A 46 -4.26 0.74 -4.84
C LEU A 46 -3.67 0.63 -6.27
N PRO A 47 -3.25 -0.55 -6.75
CA PRO A 47 -2.66 -0.67 -8.09
C PRO A 47 -3.66 -0.32 -9.20
N THR A 48 -4.94 -0.66 -9.02
CA THR A 48 -5.97 -0.28 -10.00
C THR A 48 -6.17 1.24 -10.05
N ALA A 49 -6.23 1.91 -8.91
CA ALA A 49 -6.29 3.38 -8.85
C ALA A 49 -5.05 4.02 -9.49
N MET A 50 -3.87 3.42 -9.29
CA MET A 50 -2.61 3.89 -9.88
C MET A 50 -2.62 3.80 -11.40
N LEU A 51 -3.11 2.69 -11.96
CA LEU A 51 -3.24 2.51 -13.41
C LEU A 51 -4.24 3.50 -14.00
N VAL A 52 -5.43 3.61 -13.41
CA VAL A 52 -6.48 4.52 -13.89
C VAL A 52 -6.02 5.98 -13.81
N GLY A 53 -5.47 6.39 -12.66
CA GLY A 53 -4.93 7.73 -12.46
C GLY A 53 -3.78 8.03 -13.42
N GLY A 54 -2.89 7.05 -13.64
CA GLY A 54 -1.80 7.14 -14.60
C GLY A 54 -2.31 7.40 -16.02
N VAL A 55 -3.25 6.59 -16.50
CA VAL A 55 -3.85 6.74 -17.84
C VAL A 55 -4.47 8.13 -18.02
N ILE A 56 -5.22 8.61 -17.02
CA ILE A 56 -5.86 9.94 -17.08
C ILE A 56 -4.80 11.06 -17.07
N ALA A 57 -3.71 10.90 -16.31
CA ALA A 57 -2.66 11.92 -16.17
C ALA A 57 -1.69 12.02 -17.35
N ILE A 58 -1.62 11.02 -18.26
CA ILE A 58 -0.67 11.03 -19.39
C ILE A 58 -0.81 12.28 -20.25
N LYS A 59 -2.04 12.61 -20.67
CA LYS A 59 -2.28 13.72 -21.58
C LYS A 59 -1.84 15.08 -20.99
N PRO A 60 -2.30 15.50 -19.80
CA PRO A 60 -1.82 16.75 -19.22
C PRO A 60 -0.33 16.72 -18.89
N ALA A 61 0.24 15.56 -18.51
CA ALA A 61 1.68 15.44 -18.28
C ALA A 61 2.48 15.73 -19.56
N LEU A 62 2.07 15.21 -20.72
CA LEU A 62 2.71 15.51 -22.01
C LEU A 62 2.60 16.99 -22.38
N HIS A 63 1.48 17.63 -22.05
CA HIS A 63 1.32 19.07 -22.26
C HIS A 63 2.30 19.88 -21.39
N LEU A 64 2.54 19.47 -20.15
CA LEU A 64 3.53 20.11 -19.28
C LEU A 64 4.95 19.93 -19.80
N VAL A 65 5.29 18.73 -20.29
CA VAL A 65 6.61 18.44 -20.86
C VAL A 65 6.87 19.30 -22.10
N THR A 66 5.90 19.37 -23.01
CA THR A 66 6.04 20.14 -24.25
C THR A 66 6.04 21.66 -24.00
N ALA A 67 5.25 22.14 -23.03
CA ALA A 67 5.30 23.55 -22.61
C ALA A 67 6.64 23.88 -21.96
N GLY A 68 7.13 22.99 -21.08
CA GLY A 68 8.44 23.13 -20.42
C GLY A 68 9.59 23.13 -21.43
N SER A 69 9.56 22.25 -22.43
CA SER A 69 10.62 22.19 -23.45
C SER A 69 10.68 23.46 -24.30
N ARG A 70 9.52 24.04 -24.62
CA ARG A 70 9.43 25.33 -25.35
C ARG A 70 10.01 26.48 -24.53
N LEU A 71 9.67 26.55 -23.25
CA LEU A 71 10.26 27.52 -22.32
C LEU A 71 11.77 27.35 -22.24
N LEU A 72 12.26 26.12 -22.11
CA LEU A 72 13.69 25.83 -22.02
C LEU A 72 14.44 26.23 -23.29
N SER A 73 13.86 25.98 -24.47
CA SER A 73 14.46 26.38 -25.76
C SER A 73 14.47 27.89 -26.00
N ALA A 74 13.65 28.65 -25.27
CA ALA A 74 13.63 30.10 -25.35
C ALA A 74 14.65 30.77 -24.41
N VAL A 75 15.33 29.99 -23.55
CA VAL A 75 16.36 30.50 -22.65
C VAL A 75 17.68 30.65 -23.42
N PRO A 76 18.27 31.86 -23.49
CA PRO A 76 19.60 32.06 -24.05
C PRO A 76 20.64 31.20 -23.33
N PRO A 77 21.58 30.55 -24.06
CA PRO A 77 22.60 29.70 -23.46
C PRO A 77 23.53 30.46 -22.51
N GLU A 78 23.60 31.80 -22.61
CA GLU A 78 24.37 32.65 -21.69
C GLU A 78 23.82 32.63 -20.25
N LEU A 79 22.51 32.39 -20.06
CA LEU A 79 21.90 32.33 -18.72
C LEU A 79 22.09 30.97 -18.03
N LEU A 80 22.44 29.93 -18.79
CA LEU A 80 22.68 28.58 -18.26
C LEU A 80 24.06 28.43 -17.59
N THR A 81 24.99 29.35 -17.88
CA THR A 81 26.37 29.32 -17.35
C THR A 81 26.65 30.46 -16.38
N THR A 82 25.81 31.48 -16.30
CA THR A 82 25.92 32.52 -15.27
C THR A 82 25.57 31.95 -13.89
N PRO A 83 26.47 32.03 -12.88
CA PRO A 83 26.18 31.63 -11.52
C PRO A 83 25.22 32.66 -10.89
N ALA A 84 23.93 32.52 -11.18
CA ALA A 84 22.88 33.28 -10.52
C ALA A 84 22.72 32.72 -9.10
N GLY A 85 23.39 33.32 -8.11
CA GLY A 85 23.37 32.90 -6.71
C GLY A 85 21.99 32.93 -6.01
N TRP A 86 20.93 33.29 -6.73
CA TRP A 86 19.56 33.45 -6.22
C TRP A 86 18.50 32.68 -7.05
N VAL A 87 18.85 32.17 -8.24
CA VAL A 87 17.94 31.39 -9.08
C VAL A 87 18.35 29.93 -8.99
N PRO A 88 17.49 29.03 -8.48
CA PRO A 88 17.80 27.61 -8.44
C PRO A 88 18.06 27.13 -9.88
N GLN A 89 19.26 26.61 -10.09
CA GLN A 89 19.70 26.15 -11.41
C GLN A 89 18.72 25.09 -11.92
N LEU A 90 18.26 25.24 -13.17
CA LEU A 90 17.35 24.31 -13.85
C LEU A 90 17.71 22.82 -13.68
N PRO A 91 19.00 22.42 -13.77
CA PRO A 91 19.43 21.05 -13.46
C PRO A 91 19.03 20.57 -12.06
N VAL A 92 19.15 21.43 -11.04
CA VAL A 92 18.82 21.09 -9.64
C VAL A 92 17.31 20.91 -9.46
N MET A 93 16.49 21.73 -10.12
CA MET A 93 15.03 21.56 -10.11
C MET A 93 14.59 20.27 -10.80
N LEU A 94 15.16 19.96 -11.97
CA LEU A 94 14.87 18.72 -12.70
C LEU A 94 15.29 17.48 -11.90
N LEU A 95 16.50 17.50 -11.34
CA LEU A 95 17.05 16.39 -10.57
C LEU A 95 16.30 16.21 -9.24
N GLY A 96 15.91 17.30 -8.59
CA GLY A 96 15.05 17.28 -7.39
C GLY A 96 13.65 16.76 -7.68
N GLY A 97 13.02 17.17 -8.79
CA GLY A 97 11.72 16.67 -9.22
C GLY A 97 11.75 15.17 -9.55
N ALA A 98 12.80 14.71 -10.25
CA ALA A 98 13.00 13.29 -10.54
C ALA A 98 13.19 12.46 -9.26
N LEU A 99 14.00 12.95 -8.31
CA LEU A 99 14.20 12.31 -7.00
C LEU A 99 12.89 12.20 -6.21
N LEU A 100 12.05 13.24 -6.25
CA LEU A 100 10.76 13.25 -5.55
C LEU A 100 9.81 12.20 -6.13
N VAL A 101 9.74 12.09 -7.46
CA VAL A 101 8.93 11.07 -8.15
C VAL A 101 9.42 9.66 -7.82
N ILE A 102 10.74 9.43 -7.86
CA ILE A 102 11.35 8.15 -7.51
C ILE A 102 11.10 7.82 -6.04
N GLY A 103 11.23 8.78 -5.14
CA GLY A 103 10.95 8.62 -3.72
C GLY A 103 9.49 8.24 -3.44
N MET A 104 8.54 8.91 -4.10
CA MET A 104 7.11 8.58 -3.98
C MET A 104 6.77 7.18 -4.53
N LEU A 105 7.44 6.74 -5.59
CA LEU A 105 7.28 5.39 -6.13
C LEU A 105 7.92 4.35 -5.19
N GLY A 106 9.09 4.65 -4.63
CA GLY A 106 9.82 3.77 -3.72
C GLY A 106 9.09 3.54 -2.40
N THR A 107 8.52 4.58 -1.78
CA THR A 107 7.74 4.42 -0.54
C THR A 107 6.51 3.53 -0.75
N ARG A 108 5.87 3.60 -1.92
CA ARG A 108 4.75 2.72 -2.28
C ARG A 108 5.11 1.25 -2.52
N MET A 109 6.39 0.91 -2.70
CA MET A 109 6.82 -0.49 -2.83
C MET A 109 7.21 -1.12 -1.49
N ILE A 110 7.40 -0.31 -0.45
CA ILE A 110 7.80 -0.76 0.89
C ILE A 110 6.54 -1.03 1.75
N ASP A 111 5.41 -0.39 1.44
CA ASP A 111 4.07 -0.70 1.97
C ASP A 111 3.42 -1.91 1.28
#